data_AF-A0A356K278-F1
#
_entry.id   AF-A0A356K278-F1
#
_cell.length_a   1.000
_cell.length_b   1.000
_cell.length_c   1.000
_cell.angle_alpha   90.00
_cell.angle_beta   90.00
_cell.angle_gamma   90.00
#
_symmetry.space_group_name_H-M   'P 1'
#
loop_
_entity.id
_entity.type
_entity.pdbx_description
1 polymer ?
#
loop_
_entity_poly.entity_id
_entity_poly.type
_entity_poly.pdbx_seq_one_letter_code
_entity_poly.pdbx_strand_id
1 'polypeptide(L)'
;MKGRFLLDYLDENNFKKLERSLKKYNMMAYKKLMFDFYPSLRKGDFLGELVSINKHEQTENYELQLPTDNLFVKVYGKVKLSYTVYKDQNVVMLTGLEPKDILMDGHKSELTAYKGIMISKANAQKEMFKIDLLSRLEDK
;
A
#
# COMPACT_ATOMS: atom_id res chain seq x y z
N MET A 1 26.49 -8.44 15.25
CA MET A 1 25.91 -8.38 13.89
C MET A 1 24.43 -8.12 14.03
N LYS A 2 23.92 -6.94 13.64
CA LYS A 2 22.46 -6.72 13.64
C LYS A 2 21.88 -7.70 12.62
N GLY A 3 21.14 -8.70 13.10
CA GLY A 3 20.52 -9.72 12.25
C GLY A 3 19.67 -9.04 11.19
N ARG A 4 19.95 -9.34 9.92
CA ARG A 4 19.17 -8.81 8.81
C ARG A 4 17.81 -9.49 8.85
N PHE A 5 16.74 -8.72 8.93
CA PHE A 5 15.39 -9.30 8.90
C PHE A 5 15.09 -9.81 7.49
N LEU A 6 14.55 -11.03 7.41
CA LEU A 6 14.06 -11.60 6.17
C LEU A 6 12.66 -11.06 5.89
N LEU A 7 12.43 -10.58 4.66
CA LEU A 7 11.08 -10.21 4.23
C LEU A 7 10.40 -11.45 3.67
N ASP A 8 9.27 -11.81 4.28
CA ASP A 8 8.40 -12.88 3.80
C ASP A 8 7.00 -12.33 3.50
N TYR A 9 6.17 -13.11 2.83
CA TYR A 9 4.82 -12.72 2.44
C TYR A 9 3.84 -13.76 2.97
N LEU A 10 2.74 -13.31 3.58
CA LEU A 10 1.66 -14.22 3.96
C LEU A 10 1.03 -14.87 2.72
N ASP A 11 0.86 -14.08 1.65
CA ASP A 11 0.44 -14.55 0.33
C ASP A 11 1.22 -13.79 -0.76
N GLU A 12 2.34 -14.38 -1.18
CA GLU A 12 3.23 -13.79 -2.18
C GLU A 12 2.51 -13.50 -3.50
N ASN A 13 1.61 -14.38 -3.93
CA ASN A 13 0.91 -14.25 -5.21
C ASN A 13 -0.05 -13.07 -5.20
N ASN A 14 -0.86 -12.95 -4.14
CA ASN A 14 -1.79 -11.84 -4.01
C ASN A 14 -1.03 -10.52 -3.78
N PHE A 15 0.00 -10.53 -2.94
CA PHE A 15 0.79 -9.36 -2.66
C PHE A 15 1.49 -8.81 -3.92
N LYS A 16 2.10 -9.67 -4.74
CA LYS A 16 2.69 -9.27 -6.02
C LYS A 16 1.66 -8.66 -6.99
N LYS A 17 0.39 -9.11 -6.97
CA LYS A 17 -0.68 -8.50 -7.76
C LYS A 17 -0.99 -7.08 -7.27
N LEU A 18 -1.10 -6.90 -5.96
CA LEU A 18 -1.32 -5.60 -5.33
C LEU A 18 -0.17 -4.64 -5.59
N GLU A 19 1.08 -5.08 -5.47
CA GLU A 19 2.28 -4.28 -5.78
C GLU A 19 2.30 -3.82 -7.24
N ARG A 20 2.00 -4.73 -8.18
CA ARG A 20 1.94 -4.39 -9.61
C ARG A 20 0.86 -3.35 -9.89
N SER A 21 -0.27 -3.44 -9.21
CA SER A 21 -1.34 -2.45 -9.32
C SER A 21 -0.96 -1.11 -8.69
N LEU A 22 -0.33 -1.14 -7.51
CA LEU A 22 0.20 0.04 -6.84
C LEU A 22 1.19 0.79 -7.75
N LYS A 23 2.07 0.05 -8.43
CA LYS A 23 2.99 0.62 -9.42
C LYS A 23 2.27 1.36 -10.56
N LYS A 24 1.11 0.87 -11.01
CA LYS A 24 0.30 1.50 -12.06
C LYS A 24 -0.45 2.73 -11.55
N TYR A 25 -1.05 2.64 -10.37
CA TYR A 25 -1.84 3.74 -9.78
C TYR A 25 -0.97 4.86 -9.24
N ASN A 26 0.07 4.52 -8.48
CA ASN A 26 0.94 5.47 -7.83
C ASN A 26 2.40 4.97 -7.81
N MET A 27 3.14 5.36 -8.85
CA MET A 27 4.56 5.02 -8.98
C MET A 27 5.40 5.59 -7.83
N MET A 28 5.05 6.74 -7.26
CA MET A 28 5.80 7.37 -6.18
C MET A 28 5.71 6.54 -4.90
N ALA A 29 4.50 6.13 -4.51
CA ALA A 29 4.28 5.25 -3.36
C ALA A 29 5.02 3.91 -3.53
N TYR A 30 4.96 3.33 -4.72
CA TYR A 30 5.68 2.09 -5.05
C TYR A 30 7.21 2.24 -4.93
N LYS A 31 7.78 3.34 -5.45
CA LYS A 31 9.22 3.60 -5.34
C LYS A 31 9.66 3.72 -3.88
N LYS A 32 8.94 4.49 -3.06
CA LYS A 32 9.27 4.61 -1.62
C LYS A 32 9.14 3.27 -0.89
N LEU A 33 8.11 2.48 -1.21
CA LEU A 33 7.98 1.13 -0.67
C LEU A 33 9.21 0.25 -0.96
N MET A 34 9.67 0.23 -2.21
CA MET A 34 10.80 -0.61 -2.61
C MET A 34 12.16 -0.10 -2.17
N PHE A 35 12.40 1.22 -2.21
CA PHE A 35 13.73 1.79 -1.98
C PHE A 35 13.96 2.26 -0.55
N ASP A 36 12.91 2.65 0.18
CA ASP A 36 13.05 3.16 1.55
C ASP A 36 12.54 2.12 2.55
N PHE A 37 11.31 1.63 2.38
CA PHE A 37 10.67 0.79 3.39
C PHE A 37 11.24 -0.62 3.44
N TYR A 38 11.34 -1.34 2.31
CA TYR A 38 11.92 -2.69 2.33
C TYR A 38 13.37 -2.75 2.85
N PRO A 39 14.27 -1.83 2.46
CA PRO A 39 15.61 -1.81 3.04
C PRO A 39 15.62 -1.47 4.53
N SER A 40 14.74 -0.57 5.00
CA SER A 40 14.61 -0.22 6.41
C SER A 40 14.11 -1.39 7.25
N LEU A 41 13.05 -2.08 6.78
CA LEU A 41 12.53 -3.28 7.44
C LEU A 41 13.60 -4.37 7.54
N ARG A 42 14.39 -4.59 6.47
CA ARG A 42 15.51 -5.56 6.50
C ARG A 42 16.63 -5.17 7.47
N LYS A 43 16.80 -3.88 7.78
CA LYS A 43 17.77 -3.40 8.77
C LYS A 43 17.25 -3.53 10.21
N GLY A 44 15.96 -3.80 10.39
CA GLY A 44 15.28 -3.83 11.68
C GLY A 44 14.67 -2.50 12.10
N ASP A 45 14.58 -1.53 11.18
CA ASP A 45 13.87 -0.27 11.41
C ASP A 45 12.41 -0.45 11.01
N PHE A 46 11.54 -0.73 11.98
CA PHE A 46 10.10 -0.91 11.77
C PHE A 46 9.41 0.45 11.72
N LEU A 47 8.92 0.81 10.53
CA LEU A 47 8.29 2.10 10.25
C LEU A 47 6.78 1.94 10.23
N GLY A 48 6.06 2.82 10.93
CA GLY A 48 4.59 2.85 10.93
C GLY A 48 4.01 2.89 12.33
N GLU A 49 2.70 2.70 12.40
CA GLU A 49 1.95 2.63 13.65
C GLU A 49 1.85 1.18 14.11
N LEU A 50 2.14 0.92 15.39
CA LEU A 50 1.96 -0.39 15.99
C LEU A 50 0.46 -0.58 16.28
N VAL A 51 -0.18 -1.50 15.55
CA VAL A 51 -1.63 -1.75 15.63
C VAL A 51 -1.95 -2.74 16.74
N SER A 52 -1.14 -3.78 16.89
CA SER A 52 -1.35 -4.80 17.92
C SER A 52 -0.06 -5.54 18.25
N ILE A 53 0.01 -6.01 19.50
CA ILE A 53 1.07 -6.89 19.99
C ILE A 53 0.41 -8.20 20.39
N ASN A 54 0.77 -9.29 19.73
CA ASN A 54 0.32 -10.62 20.13
C ASN A 54 1.32 -11.20 21.13
N LYS A 55 0.96 -11.19 22.42
CA LYS A 55 1.83 -11.68 23.51
C LYS A 55 2.05 -13.20 23.46
N HIS A 56 1.15 -13.97 22.85
CA HIS A 56 1.28 -15.42 22.75
C HIS A 56 2.32 -15.86 21.72
N GLU A 57 2.41 -15.13 20.60
CA GLU A 57 3.33 -15.44 19.49
C GLU A 57 4.56 -14.52 19.46
N GLN A 58 4.65 -13.56 20.39
CA GLN A 58 5.67 -12.50 20.42
C GLN A 58 5.78 -11.73 19.09
N THR A 59 4.64 -11.50 18.44
CA THR A 59 4.56 -10.78 17.16
C THR A 59 4.04 -9.37 17.33
N GLU A 60 4.58 -8.46 16.53
CA GLU A 60 4.17 -7.05 16.49
C GLU A 60 3.61 -6.72 15.11
N ASN A 61 2.36 -6.27 15.07
CA ASN A 61 1.67 -5.89 13.84
C ASN A 61 1.78 -4.39 13.64
N TYR A 62 2.26 -4.00 12.47
CA TYR A 62 2.46 -2.61 12.07
C TYR A 62 1.63 -2.27 10.84
N GLU A 63 1.16 -1.03 10.82
CA GLU A 63 0.56 -0.39 9.65
C GLU A 63 1.39 0.82 9.24
N LEU A 64 1.87 0.80 8.01
CA LEU A 64 2.65 1.88 7.42
C LEU A 64 1.84 2.58 6.34
N GLN A 65 1.53 3.85 6.56
CA GLN A 65 0.88 4.66 5.54
C GLN A 65 1.88 5.06 4.45
N LEU A 66 1.58 4.70 3.20
CA LEU A 66 2.40 5.08 2.05
C LEU A 66 2.09 6.52 1.62
N PRO A 67 3.13 7.31 1.27
CA PRO A 67 2.94 8.67 0.80
C PRO A 67 2.28 8.66 -0.58
N THR A 68 1.10 9.26 -0.63
CA THR A 68 0.22 9.33 -1.80
C THR A 68 -0.33 10.73 -1.93
N ASP A 69 -0.73 11.12 -3.14
CA ASP A 69 -1.23 12.47 -3.42
C ASP A 69 -2.58 12.71 -2.75
N ASN A 70 -2.84 13.95 -2.31
CA ASN A 70 -4.05 14.27 -1.57
C ASN A 70 -5.33 13.92 -2.36
N LEU A 71 -5.32 14.19 -3.66
CA LEU A 71 -6.43 13.87 -4.57
C LEU A 71 -6.64 12.35 -4.69
N PHE A 72 -5.54 11.57 -4.76
CA PHE A 72 -5.61 10.11 -4.73
C PHE A 72 -6.23 9.59 -3.42
N VAL A 73 -5.78 10.13 -2.29
CA VAL A 73 -6.30 9.78 -0.96
C VAL A 73 -7.79 10.08 -0.84
N LYS A 74 -8.28 11.19 -1.41
CA LYS A 74 -9.70 11.53 -1.39
C LYS A 74 -10.55 10.63 -2.30
N VAL A 75 -10.03 10.21 -3.45
CA VAL A 75 -10.78 9.37 -4.42
C VAL A 75 -10.82 7.91 -4.00
N TYR A 76 -9.66 7.38 -3.60
CA TYR A 76 -9.39 5.96 -3.39
C TYR A 76 -9.15 5.58 -1.94
N GLY A 77 -8.74 6.53 -1.10
CA GLY A 77 -8.33 6.28 0.29
C GLY A 77 -6.82 6.27 0.47
N LYS A 78 -6.39 6.26 1.74
CA LYS A 78 -4.97 6.18 2.10
C LYS A 78 -4.44 4.79 1.79
N VAL A 79 -3.30 4.72 1.11
CA VAL A 79 -2.63 3.44 0.89
C VAL A 79 -1.87 3.06 2.16
N LYS A 80 -2.14 1.87 2.70
CA LYS A 80 -1.46 1.34 3.89
C LYS A 80 -0.84 -0.01 3.59
N LEU A 81 0.37 -0.23 4.10
CA LEU A 81 1.04 -1.51 4.13
C LEU A 81 0.89 -2.09 5.54
N SER A 82 0.28 -3.26 5.65
CA SER A 82 0.23 -4.02 6.88
C SER A 82 1.32 -5.10 6.86
N TYR A 83 2.06 -5.22 7.97
CA TYR A 83 3.07 -6.26 8.13
C TYR A 83 3.22 -6.68 9.60
N THR A 84 3.67 -7.91 9.79
CA THR A 84 3.88 -8.53 11.11
C THR A 84 5.36 -8.82 11.29
N VAL A 85 5.90 -8.44 12.45
CA VAL A 85 7.30 -8.65 12.81
C VAL A 85 7.40 -9.84 13.77
N TYR A 86 8.14 -10.86 13.36
CA TYR A 86 8.53 -12.01 14.16
C TYR A 86 9.94 -11.79 14.68
N LYS A 87 10.06 -11.29 15.91
CA LYS A 87 11.37 -10.98 16.52
C LYS A 87 12.22 -12.23 16.74
N ASP A 88 11.60 -13.34 17.13
CA ASP A 88 12.30 -14.60 17.39
C ASP A 88 12.97 -15.19 16.15
N GLN A 89 12.31 -15.04 15.00
CA GLN A 89 12.77 -15.61 13.74
C GLN A 89 13.54 -14.59 12.89
N ASN A 90 13.60 -13.32 13.31
CA ASN A 90 14.07 -12.19 12.51
C ASN A 90 13.37 -12.14 11.13
N VAL A 91 12.05 -12.33 11.10
CA VAL A 91 11.23 -12.30 9.86
C VAL A 91 10.23 -11.16 9.95
N VAL A 92 10.06 -10.44 8.85
CA VAL A 92 9.00 -9.45 8.65
C VAL A 92 8.06 -9.99 7.58
N MET A 93 6.86 -10.38 7.99
CA MET A 93 5.85 -10.95 7.12
C MET A 93 4.90 -9.85 6.63
N LEU A 94 4.92 -9.59 5.33
CA LEU A 94 4.03 -8.65 4.68
C LEU A 94 2.64 -9.29 4.55
N THR A 95 1.64 -8.70 5.21
CA THR A 95 0.28 -9.27 5.27
C THR A 95 -0.63 -8.71 4.18
N GLY A 96 -0.44 -7.45 3.78
CA GLY A 96 -1.23 -6.89 2.68
C GLY A 96 -1.04 -5.41 2.45
N LEU A 97 -1.67 -4.94 1.36
CA LEU A 97 -1.82 -3.53 1.03
C LEU A 97 -3.30 -3.19 1.01
N GLU A 98 -3.65 -2.06 1.61
CA GLU A 98 -4.98 -1.46 1.53
C GLU A 98 -4.92 -0.16 0.74
N PRO A 99 -5.99 0.21 0.01
CA PRO A 99 -7.27 -0.48 -0.15
C PRO A 99 -7.20 -1.61 -1.20
N LYS A 100 -7.58 -2.84 -0.80
CA LYS A 100 -7.46 -4.04 -1.66
C LYS A 100 -8.35 -3.99 -2.90
N ASP A 101 -9.57 -3.44 -2.79
CA ASP A 101 -10.54 -3.47 -3.90
C ASP A 101 -10.02 -2.73 -5.13
N ILE A 102 -9.51 -1.51 -4.96
CA ILE A 102 -9.00 -0.68 -6.04
C ILE A 102 -7.72 -1.28 -6.63
N LEU A 103 -6.82 -1.78 -5.76
CA LEU A 103 -5.60 -2.43 -6.20
C LEU A 103 -5.89 -3.73 -6.98
N MET A 104 -6.87 -4.52 -6.55
CA MET A 104 -7.27 -5.71 -7.30
C MET A 104 -7.94 -5.37 -8.62
N ASP A 105 -8.73 -4.30 -8.67
CA ASP A 105 -9.37 -3.82 -9.90
C ASP A 105 -8.34 -3.31 -10.92
N GLY A 106 -7.32 -2.55 -10.50
CA GLY A 106 -6.25 -2.10 -11.41
C GLY A 106 -5.28 -3.21 -11.83
N HIS A 107 -5.31 -4.35 -11.14
CA HIS A 107 -4.65 -5.55 -11.64
C HIS A 107 -5.42 -6.15 -12.82
N LYS A 108 -6.76 -6.26 -12.70
CA LYS A 108 -7.65 -6.86 -13.70
C LYS A 108 -7.91 -5.97 -14.92
N SER A 109 -7.92 -4.66 -14.73
CA SER A 109 -8.32 -3.69 -15.74
C SER A 109 -7.16 -2.81 -16.21
N GLU A 110 -7.26 -2.33 -17.44
CA GLU A 110 -6.39 -1.25 -17.91
C GLU A 110 -6.73 0.04 -17.19
N LEU A 111 -5.69 0.81 -16.86
CA LEU A 111 -5.85 2.13 -16.26
C LEU A 111 -5.66 3.20 -17.34
N THR A 112 -6.42 4.29 -17.20
CA THR A 112 -6.35 5.48 -18.06
C THR A 112 -6.19 6.72 -17.19
N ALA A 113 -5.55 7.77 -17.70
CA ALA A 113 -5.41 9.00 -16.94
C ALA A 113 -6.65 9.90 -17.16
N TYR A 114 -7.25 10.40 -16.08
CA TYR A 114 -8.28 11.43 -16.09
C TYR A 114 -7.94 12.52 -15.08
N LYS A 115 -7.84 13.77 -15.55
CA LYS A 115 -7.43 14.94 -14.73
C LYS A 115 -6.17 14.71 -13.89
N GLY A 116 -5.19 13.99 -14.46
CA GLY A 116 -3.91 13.69 -13.80
C GLY A 116 -3.95 12.50 -12.82
N ILE A 117 -5.08 11.81 -12.67
CA ILE A 117 -5.21 10.62 -11.82
C ILE A 117 -5.43 9.39 -12.70
N MET A 118 -4.81 8.26 -12.33
CA MET A 118 -5.07 6.97 -12.97
C MET A 118 -6.40 6.41 -12.49
N ILE A 119 -7.33 6.23 -13.42
CA ILE A 119 -8.64 5.62 -13.23
C ILE A 119 -8.73 4.26 -13.91
N SER A 120 -9.50 3.33 -13.34
CA SER A 120 -9.78 2.03 -13.96
C SER A 120 -10.80 2.17 -15.09
N LYS A 121 -10.54 1.56 -16.25
CA LYS A 121 -11.54 1.50 -17.34
C LYS A 121 -12.84 0.80 -16.91
N ALA A 122 -12.77 -0.16 -15.98
CA ALA A 122 -13.93 -0.90 -15.51
C ALA A 122 -14.86 -0.03 -14.65
N ASN A 123 -14.29 0.90 -13.85
CA ASN A 123 -15.02 1.78 -12.94
C ASN A 123 -14.95 3.26 -13.34
N ALA A 124 -14.62 3.54 -14.60
CA ALA A 124 -14.26 4.88 -15.07
C ALA A 124 -15.34 5.92 -14.74
N GLN A 125 -16.62 5.61 -14.98
CA GLN A 125 -17.71 6.55 -14.69
C GLN A 125 -17.80 6.95 -13.21
N LYS A 126 -17.67 5.98 -12.30
CA LYS A 126 -17.76 6.21 -10.85
C LYS A 126 -16.55 7.00 -10.35
N GLU A 127 -15.36 6.68 -10.85
CA GLU A 127 -14.12 7.36 -10.47
C GLU A 127 -14.07 8.78 -11.03
N MET A 128 -14.45 8.98 -12.30
CA MET A 128 -14.59 10.30 -12.91
C MET A 128 -15.58 11.17 -12.14
N PHE A 129 -16.75 10.63 -11.78
CA PHE A 129 -17.75 11.37 -10.99
C PHE A 129 -17.18 11.82 -9.63
N LYS A 130 -16.46 10.94 -8.92
CA LYS A 130 -15.81 11.32 -7.65
C LYS A 130 -14.79 12.43 -7.86
N ILE A 131 -13.95 12.31 -8.88
CA ILE A 131 -12.92 13.31 -9.20
C ILE A 131 -13.59 14.65 -9.51
N ASP A 132 -14.61 14.66 -10.37
CA ASP A 132 -15.32 15.89 -10.74
C ASP A 132 -16.04 16.53 -9.54
N LEU A 133 -16.65 15.72 -8.67
CA LEU A 133 -17.27 16.20 -7.45
C LEU A 133 -16.25 16.84 -6.51
N LEU A 134 -15.09 16.19 -6.30
CA LEU A 134 -14.04 16.69 -5.43
C LEU A 134 -13.41 17.98 -5.99
N SER A 135 -13.12 18.04 -7.30
CA SER A 135 -12.61 19.26 -7.92
C SER A 135 -13.56 20.45 -7.72
N ARG A 136 -14.88 20.24 -7.88
CA ARG A 136 -15.88 21.29 -7.67
C ARG A 136 -15.99 21.76 -6.22
N LEU A 137 -15.64 20.90 -5.25
CA LEU A 137 -15.63 21.25 -3.83
C LEU A 137 -14.34 21.96 -3.41
N GLU A 138 -13.24 21.72 -4.11
CA GLU A 138 -11.94 22.39 -3.87
C GLU A 138 -11.84 23.76 -4.57
N ASP A 139 -12.58 23.94 -5.67
CA ASP A 139 -12.69 25.23 -6.38
C ASP A 139 -13.58 26.27 -5.65
N LYS A 140 -14.05 25.96 -4.43
CA LYS A 140 -14.82 26.84 -3.54
C LYS A 140 -14.03 27.17 -2.28
#